data_AF-A0A242JX26-F1
#
_entry.id   AF-A0A242JX26-F1
#
_cell.length_a   1.000
_cell.length_b   1.000
_cell.length_c   1.000
_cell.angle_alpha   90.00
_cell.angle_beta   90.00
_cell.angle_gamma   90.00
#
_symmetry.space_group_name_H-M   'P 1'
#
loop_
_entity.id
_entity.type
_entity.pdbx_description
1 polymer ?
#
loop_
_entity_poly.entity_id
_entity_poly.type
_entity_poly.pdbx_seq_one_letter_code
_entity_poly.pdbx_strand_id
1 'polypeptide(L)'
;MDNLSGKTFLLYGLSDDREDLFISFKREKIKRNDLIISKEAELGDYTIDSYNNMLVRFLTVRAKMAETNEFWNLFLSEWTKLLPEKQPRLPLWKEFCSHLKTNPKNRLEKIYQGTTLVESYGVAARPHVALIKNNEINHFFDLHVMRGCKIGIDIARTNPNVSIYFSIDKLDMQSVLNKKQFNGAWNATSSELRYVYRHWQELKEKVHFFKGEEEMSAPWISGEYQKSWENYQPKSWNGVKRSLQETKVDVQKIFKEKQQEAEVDMKKKSLKSFKEIRRKLVAPIASDVSKKEQVYLRYQQLGR
;
A
#
# COMPACT_ATOMS: atom_id res chain seq x y z
N MET A 1 -21.87 -18.65 -16.07
CA MET A 1 -23.00 -17.73 -15.89
C MET A 1 -22.45 -16.34 -16.09
N ASP A 2 -22.95 -15.67 -17.12
CA ASP A 2 -22.37 -14.46 -17.65
C ASP A 2 -22.82 -13.25 -16.83
N ASN A 3 -21.83 -12.61 -16.23
CA ASN A 3 -21.98 -11.35 -15.54
C ASN A 3 -22.02 -10.25 -16.61
N LEU A 4 -23.23 -9.88 -17.07
CA LEU A 4 -23.47 -9.01 -18.23
C LEU A 4 -22.84 -7.59 -18.11
N SER A 5 -22.32 -7.21 -16.93
CA SER A 5 -21.57 -5.96 -16.71
C SER A 5 -20.07 -6.16 -16.47
N GLY A 6 -19.60 -7.41 -16.32
CA GLY A 6 -18.26 -7.74 -15.84
C GLY A 6 -17.99 -7.35 -14.37
N LYS A 7 -18.95 -6.75 -13.66
CA LYS A 7 -18.80 -6.29 -12.28
C LYS A 7 -19.13 -7.36 -11.26
N THR A 8 -18.25 -7.59 -10.30
CA THR A 8 -18.46 -8.51 -9.18
C THR A 8 -18.24 -7.79 -7.86
N PHE A 9 -18.55 -8.45 -6.75
CA PHE A 9 -18.35 -7.91 -5.42
C PHE A 9 -17.80 -8.95 -4.46
N LEU A 10 -17.26 -8.47 -3.33
CA LEU A 10 -16.90 -9.29 -2.18
C LEU A 10 -17.58 -8.78 -0.92
N LEU A 11 -18.03 -9.71 -0.08
CA LEU A 11 -18.66 -9.46 1.20
C LEU A 11 -17.63 -9.52 2.32
N TYR A 12 -17.63 -8.46 3.13
CA TYR A 12 -16.81 -8.28 4.31
C TYR A 12 -17.70 -7.96 5.52
N GLY A 13 -17.25 -8.30 6.71
CA GLY A 13 -18.05 -8.24 7.93
C GLY A 13 -17.83 -9.44 8.83
N LEU A 14 -18.56 -9.54 9.93
CA LEU A 14 -18.62 -10.76 10.73
C LEU A 14 -19.35 -11.86 9.95
N SER A 15 -19.18 -13.12 10.35
CA SER A 15 -19.75 -14.26 9.59
C SER A 15 -21.26 -14.12 9.39
N ASP A 16 -22.00 -14.00 10.49
CA ASP A 16 -23.45 -13.88 10.49
C ASP A 16 -23.91 -12.61 9.75
N ASP A 17 -23.20 -11.49 9.94
CA ASP A 17 -23.54 -10.21 9.32
C ASP A 17 -23.38 -10.24 7.78
N ARG A 18 -22.38 -10.96 7.27
CA ARG A 18 -22.21 -11.19 5.82
C ARG A 18 -23.31 -12.08 5.27
N GLU A 19 -23.72 -13.09 6.03
CA GLU A 19 -24.80 -13.99 5.65
C GLU A 19 -26.13 -13.25 5.57
N ASP A 20 -26.46 -12.47 6.60
CA ASP A 20 -27.66 -11.62 6.66
C ASP A 20 -27.69 -10.65 5.46
N LEU A 21 -26.58 -9.96 5.20
CA LEU A 21 -26.47 -9.02 4.08
C LEU A 21 -26.61 -9.73 2.72
N PHE A 22 -25.98 -10.90 2.54
CA PHE A 22 -26.10 -11.71 1.33
C PHE A 22 -27.55 -12.14 1.08
N ILE A 23 -28.25 -12.59 2.12
CA ILE A 23 -29.66 -12.98 2.04
C ILE A 23 -30.51 -11.77 1.65
N SER A 24 -30.25 -10.59 2.21
CA SER A 24 -30.97 -9.37 1.87
C SER A 24 -30.78 -8.96 0.40
N PHE A 25 -29.57 -9.07 -0.16
CA PHE A 25 -29.35 -8.88 -1.59
C PHE A 25 -30.06 -9.95 -2.43
N LYS A 26 -29.92 -11.23 -2.07
CA LYS A 26 -30.50 -12.36 -2.81
C LYS A 26 -32.04 -12.34 -2.83
N ARG A 27 -32.67 -11.78 -1.78
CA ARG A 27 -34.12 -11.59 -1.68
C ARG A 27 -34.59 -10.24 -2.22
N GLU A 28 -33.71 -9.48 -2.88
CA GLU A 28 -34.02 -8.17 -3.48
C GLU A 28 -34.55 -7.12 -2.48
N LYS A 29 -34.26 -7.29 -1.18
CA LYS A 29 -34.61 -6.30 -0.17
C LYS A 29 -33.74 -5.05 -0.30
N ILE A 30 -32.48 -5.24 -0.66
CA ILE A 30 -31.55 -4.18 -1.05
C ILE A 30 -31.45 -4.18 -2.57
N LYS A 31 -31.91 -3.11 -3.21
CA LYS A 31 -31.87 -2.97 -4.67
C LYS A 31 -30.66 -2.16 -5.10
N ARG A 32 -29.86 -2.73 -5.99
CA ARG A 32 -28.66 -2.12 -6.54
C ARG A 32 -28.54 -2.43 -8.03
N ASN A 33 -28.39 -1.39 -8.84
CA ASN A 33 -28.32 -1.53 -10.30
C ASN A 33 -27.01 -2.16 -10.78
N ASP A 34 -25.98 -2.18 -9.92
CA ASP A 34 -24.65 -2.72 -10.17
C ASP A 34 -24.47 -4.16 -9.65
N LEU A 35 -25.52 -4.79 -9.11
CA LEU A 35 -25.46 -6.11 -8.49
C LEU A 35 -26.43 -7.10 -9.16
N ILE A 36 -25.89 -8.23 -9.61
CA ILE A 36 -26.65 -9.38 -10.08
C ILE A 36 -26.15 -10.61 -9.31
N ILE A 37 -27.03 -11.23 -8.52
CA ILE A 37 -26.76 -12.49 -7.82
C ILE A 37 -27.65 -13.57 -8.45
N SER A 38 -27.05 -14.66 -8.96
CA SER A 38 -27.84 -15.77 -9.49
C SER A 38 -28.56 -16.54 -8.38
N LYS A 39 -29.64 -17.25 -8.72
CA LYS A 39 -30.42 -18.04 -7.74
C LYS A 39 -29.57 -19.15 -7.11
N GLU A 40 -28.66 -19.71 -7.89
CA GLU A 40 -27.76 -20.80 -7.52
C GLU A 40 -26.55 -20.32 -6.73
N ALA A 41 -26.31 -19.00 -6.68
CA ALA A 41 -25.14 -18.47 -6.00
C ALA A 41 -25.21 -18.71 -4.50
N GLU A 42 -24.06 -19.05 -3.92
CA GLU A 42 -23.86 -19.31 -2.50
C GLU A 42 -23.04 -18.17 -1.89
N LEU A 43 -23.17 -17.93 -0.58
CA LEU A 43 -22.38 -16.92 0.14
C LEU A 43 -20.87 -17.11 -0.08
N GLY A 44 -20.44 -18.37 -0.18
CA GLY A 44 -19.05 -18.73 -0.42
C GLY A 44 -18.47 -18.13 -1.70
N ASP A 45 -19.28 -17.90 -2.73
CA ASP A 45 -18.81 -17.39 -4.02
C ASP A 45 -18.33 -15.93 -3.93
N TYR A 46 -18.82 -15.19 -2.92
CA TYR A 46 -18.58 -13.76 -2.72
C TYR A 46 -17.78 -13.45 -1.45
N THR A 47 -17.21 -14.43 -0.77
CA THR A 47 -16.42 -14.21 0.45
C THR A 47 -14.96 -14.63 0.26
N ILE A 48 -14.02 -13.80 0.73
CA ILE A 48 -12.58 -14.09 0.62
C ILE A 48 -12.18 -15.38 1.36
N ASP A 49 -12.98 -15.78 2.34
CA ASP A 49 -12.84 -17.01 3.13
C ASP A 49 -12.79 -18.23 2.22
N SER A 50 -13.65 -18.32 1.20
CA SER A 50 -13.66 -19.45 0.27
C SER A 50 -12.39 -19.54 -0.58
N TYR A 51 -11.80 -18.40 -0.93
CA TYR A 51 -10.52 -18.33 -1.65
C TYR A 51 -9.38 -18.81 -0.76
N ASN A 52 -9.35 -18.33 0.48
CA ASN A 52 -8.38 -18.81 1.48
C ASN A 52 -8.56 -20.31 1.74
N ASN A 53 -9.80 -20.78 1.95
CA ASN A 53 -10.09 -22.20 2.19
C ASN A 53 -9.70 -23.09 1.01
N MET A 54 -9.88 -22.61 -0.23
CA MET A 54 -9.41 -23.31 -1.42
C MET A 54 -7.89 -23.44 -1.41
N LEU A 55 -7.18 -22.36 -1.09
CA LEU A 55 -5.72 -22.39 -0.97
C LEU A 55 -5.26 -23.28 0.19
N VAL A 56 -5.88 -23.18 1.38
CA VAL A 56 -5.63 -24.06 2.54
C VAL A 56 -5.72 -25.52 2.11
N ARG A 57 -6.83 -25.93 1.48
CA ARG A 57 -7.01 -27.32 1.02
C ARG A 57 -5.89 -27.76 0.08
N PHE A 58 -5.53 -26.90 -0.86
CA PHE A 58 -4.44 -27.17 -1.79
C PHE A 58 -3.09 -27.33 -1.05
N LEU A 59 -2.74 -26.41 -0.16
CA LEU A 59 -1.50 -26.45 0.61
C LEU A 59 -1.44 -27.68 1.51
N THR A 60 -2.54 -28.05 2.16
CA THR A 60 -2.60 -29.19 3.08
C THR A 60 -2.33 -30.51 2.35
N VAL A 61 -2.97 -30.73 1.20
CA VAL A 61 -2.75 -31.94 0.40
C VAL A 61 -1.27 -32.07 0.02
N ARG A 62 -0.64 -30.96 -0.36
CA ARG A 62 0.78 -30.93 -0.75
C ARG A 62 1.73 -31.08 0.43
N ALA A 63 1.44 -30.45 1.55
CA ALA A 63 2.22 -30.59 2.78
C ALA A 63 2.20 -32.03 3.31
N LYS A 64 1.09 -32.76 3.18
CA LYS A 64 1.05 -34.19 3.54
C LYS A 64 1.97 -35.06 2.67
N MET A 65 2.17 -34.67 1.41
CA MET A 65 3.12 -35.35 0.51
C MET A 65 4.57 -34.94 0.78
N ALA A 66 4.81 -33.91 1.61
CA ALA A 66 6.15 -33.48 1.96
C ALA A 66 6.73 -34.43 3.00
N GLU A 67 7.54 -35.38 2.54
CA GLU A 67 8.24 -36.34 3.41
C GLU A 67 9.39 -35.67 4.17
N THR A 68 9.89 -34.54 3.67
CA THR A 68 11.02 -33.78 4.26
C THR A 68 10.80 -32.27 4.20
N ASN A 69 11.54 -31.55 5.04
CA ASN A 69 11.56 -30.08 5.00
C ASN A 69 12.13 -29.52 3.68
N GLU A 70 13.02 -30.27 3.02
CA GLU A 70 13.55 -29.90 1.70
C GLU A 70 12.44 -29.89 0.65
N PHE A 71 11.58 -30.92 0.65
CA PHE A 71 10.41 -30.99 -0.22
C PHE A 71 9.42 -29.86 0.08
N TRP A 72 9.19 -29.55 1.36
CA TRP A 72 8.34 -28.42 1.76
C TRP A 72 8.85 -27.08 1.22
N ASN A 73 10.15 -26.83 1.35
CA ASN A 73 10.77 -25.61 0.84
C ASN A 73 10.73 -25.54 -0.69
N LEU A 74 10.99 -26.66 -1.37
CA LEU A 74 10.87 -26.76 -2.83
C LEU A 74 9.43 -26.47 -3.28
N PHE A 75 8.44 -27.06 -2.61
CA PHE A 75 7.02 -26.79 -2.87
C PHE A 75 6.68 -25.30 -2.73
N LEU A 76 7.14 -24.64 -1.67
CA LEU A 76 6.92 -23.21 -1.46
C LEU A 76 7.55 -22.33 -2.56
N SER A 77 8.54 -22.84 -3.30
CA SER A 77 9.12 -22.13 -4.45
C SER A 77 8.35 -22.36 -5.76
N GLU A 78 7.59 -23.47 -5.85
CA GLU A 78 6.99 -23.95 -7.11
C GLU A 78 5.44 -24.01 -7.08
N TRP A 79 4.80 -23.69 -5.94
CA TRP A 79 3.34 -23.82 -5.73
C TRP A 79 2.50 -23.17 -6.82
N THR A 80 2.97 -22.06 -7.41
CA THR A 80 2.23 -21.32 -8.44
C THR A 80 1.96 -22.13 -9.70
N LYS A 81 2.85 -23.08 -10.06
CA LYS A 81 2.67 -23.95 -11.23
C LYS A 81 1.64 -25.05 -11.01
N LEU A 82 1.30 -25.30 -9.75
CA LEU A 82 0.48 -26.43 -9.32
C LEU A 82 -0.96 -26.02 -8.98
N LEU A 83 -1.26 -24.72 -8.93
CA LEU A 83 -2.60 -24.23 -8.69
C LEU A 83 -3.48 -24.36 -9.94
N PRO A 84 -4.79 -24.65 -9.75
CA PRO A 84 -5.73 -24.62 -10.86
C PRO A 84 -5.81 -23.19 -11.40
N GLU A 85 -5.80 -23.06 -12.73
CA GLU A 85 -5.87 -21.76 -13.40
C GLU A 85 -7.23 -21.07 -13.21
N LYS A 86 -8.29 -21.88 -13.07
CA LYS A 86 -9.67 -21.42 -12.86
C LYS A 86 -10.32 -22.21 -11.74
N GLN A 87 -11.23 -21.55 -11.03
CA GLN A 87 -12.08 -22.18 -10.04
C GLN A 87 -13.54 -21.74 -10.29
N PRO A 88 -14.45 -22.61 -10.77
CA PRO A 88 -15.75 -22.21 -11.31
C PRO A 88 -16.64 -21.37 -10.38
N ARG A 89 -16.51 -21.56 -9.07
CA ARG A 89 -17.29 -20.82 -8.05
C ARG A 89 -16.58 -19.58 -7.49
N LEU A 90 -15.32 -19.37 -7.85
CA LEU A 90 -14.50 -18.28 -7.33
C LEU A 90 -14.09 -17.37 -8.49
N PRO A 91 -14.95 -16.43 -8.91
CA PRO A 91 -14.74 -15.63 -10.12
C PRO A 91 -13.44 -14.80 -10.10
N LEU A 92 -12.97 -14.42 -8.90
CA LEU A 92 -11.74 -13.63 -8.72
C LEU A 92 -10.49 -14.51 -8.47
N TRP A 93 -10.56 -15.81 -8.77
CA TRP A 93 -9.50 -16.75 -8.39
C TRP A 93 -8.16 -16.41 -9.04
N LYS A 94 -8.19 -16.00 -10.30
CA LYS A 94 -7.00 -15.60 -11.05
C LYS A 94 -6.35 -14.36 -10.42
N GLU A 95 -7.14 -13.35 -10.08
CA GLU A 95 -6.72 -12.14 -9.41
C GLU A 95 -6.16 -12.44 -8.01
N PHE A 96 -6.85 -13.30 -7.25
CA PHE A 96 -6.40 -13.76 -5.95
C PHE A 96 -5.01 -14.41 -6.02
N CYS A 97 -4.81 -15.36 -6.94
CA CYS A 97 -3.51 -15.98 -7.20
C CYS A 97 -2.46 -14.97 -7.66
N SER A 98 -2.83 -14.02 -8.51
CA SER A 98 -1.94 -12.94 -8.96
C SER A 98 -1.43 -12.10 -7.78
N HIS A 99 -2.29 -11.73 -6.84
CA HIS A 99 -1.90 -10.98 -5.65
C HIS A 99 -1.02 -11.78 -4.68
N LEU A 100 -1.24 -13.10 -4.55
CA LEU A 100 -0.33 -13.97 -3.80
C LEU A 100 1.07 -14.00 -4.43
N LYS A 101 1.16 -13.98 -5.77
CA LYS A 101 2.44 -14.01 -6.50
C LYS A 101 3.17 -12.67 -6.47
N THR A 102 2.45 -11.57 -6.70
CA THR A 102 3.04 -10.27 -6.99
C THR A 102 3.24 -9.40 -5.77
N ASN A 103 2.36 -9.48 -4.75
CA ASN A 103 2.51 -8.69 -3.54
C ASN A 103 3.56 -9.34 -2.61
N PRO A 104 4.69 -8.67 -2.32
CA PRO A 104 5.75 -9.25 -1.50
C PRO A 104 5.30 -9.67 -0.09
N LYS A 105 4.20 -9.10 0.44
CA LYS A 105 3.68 -9.47 1.77
C LYS A 105 2.77 -10.70 1.75
N ASN A 106 2.30 -11.11 0.57
CA ASN A 106 1.35 -12.20 0.38
C ASN A 106 1.99 -13.45 -0.23
N ARG A 107 3.23 -13.33 -0.73
CA ARG A 107 4.06 -14.43 -1.23
C ARG A 107 4.21 -15.54 -0.20
N LEU A 108 3.76 -16.75 -0.53
CA LEU A 108 3.74 -17.90 0.37
C LEU A 108 5.14 -18.25 0.87
N GLU A 109 6.15 -18.19 0.00
CA GLU A 109 7.56 -18.38 0.35
C GLU A 109 8.04 -17.44 1.45
N LYS A 110 7.51 -16.21 1.52
CA LYS A 110 7.83 -15.24 2.57
C LYS A 110 7.00 -15.48 3.84
N ILE A 111 5.73 -15.84 3.68
CA ILE A 111 4.84 -16.17 4.79
C ILE A 111 5.37 -17.39 5.56
N TYR A 112 5.77 -18.43 4.84
CA TYR A 112 6.28 -19.68 5.37
C TYR A 112 7.81 -19.75 5.44
N GLN A 113 8.51 -18.63 5.22
CA GLN A 113 9.95 -18.58 5.40
C GLN A 113 10.32 -18.99 6.84
N GLY A 114 11.25 -19.93 6.97
CA GLY A 114 11.74 -20.41 8.26
C GLY A 114 10.74 -21.29 9.02
N THR A 115 9.70 -21.80 8.34
CA THR A 115 8.81 -22.80 8.93
C THR A 115 9.34 -24.21 8.71
N THR A 116 9.24 -25.05 9.73
CA THR A 116 9.56 -26.48 9.66
C THR A 116 8.27 -27.28 9.79
N LEU A 117 8.06 -28.27 8.91
CA LEU A 117 6.94 -29.19 9.03
C LEU A 117 7.18 -30.14 10.20
N VAL A 118 6.26 -30.17 11.16
CA VAL A 118 6.38 -30.98 12.38
C VAL A 118 5.56 -32.25 12.27
N GLU A 119 4.29 -32.09 11.90
CA GLU A 119 3.36 -33.19 11.79
C GLU A 119 2.26 -32.87 10.77
N SER A 120 1.77 -33.95 10.15
CA SER A 120 0.52 -33.96 9.40
C SER A 120 -0.38 -35.00 10.04
N TYR A 121 -1.58 -34.60 10.43
CA TYR A 121 -2.55 -35.47 11.11
C TYR A 121 -3.97 -35.31 10.53
N GLY A 122 -4.93 -36.10 11.00
CA GLY A 122 -6.30 -36.10 10.47
C GLY A 122 -6.51 -37.03 9.26
N VAL A 123 -7.75 -37.06 8.76
CA VAL A 123 -8.15 -37.96 7.66
C VAL A 123 -7.66 -37.42 6.31
N ALA A 124 -7.40 -38.32 5.35
CA ALA A 124 -6.88 -37.93 4.02
C ALA A 124 -7.72 -36.84 3.31
N ALA A 125 -9.03 -36.82 3.55
CA ALA A 125 -9.95 -35.82 2.98
C ALA A 125 -9.90 -34.45 3.68
N ARG A 126 -9.42 -34.36 4.92
CA ARG A 126 -9.29 -33.14 5.72
C ARG A 126 -8.03 -33.22 6.61
N PRO A 127 -6.83 -33.18 6.01
CA PRO A 127 -5.62 -33.23 6.80
C PRO A 127 -5.44 -31.90 7.57
N HIS A 128 -4.77 -31.99 8.70
CA HIS A 128 -4.27 -30.87 9.48
C HIS A 128 -2.75 -30.90 9.43
N VAL A 129 -2.14 -29.73 9.45
CA VAL A 129 -0.69 -29.56 9.40
C VAL A 129 -0.27 -28.64 10.54
N ALA A 130 0.80 -29.01 11.24
CA ALA A 130 1.46 -28.17 12.22
C ALA A 130 2.84 -27.77 11.71
N LEU A 131 3.12 -26.47 11.77
CA LEU A 131 4.39 -25.88 11.37
C LEU A 131 5.04 -25.20 12.58
N ILE A 132 6.34 -25.40 12.82
CA ILE A 132 7.08 -24.58 13.79
C ILE A 132 7.66 -23.37 13.07
N LYS A 133 7.47 -22.18 13.66
CA LYS A 133 8.14 -20.95 13.26
C LYS A 133 8.55 -20.19 14.52
N ASN A 134 9.82 -19.78 14.62
CA ASN A 134 10.33 -19.07 15.81
C ASN A 134 10.01 -19.78 17.14
N ASN A 135 10.11 -21.11 17.18
CA ASN A 135 9.76 -21.95 18.33
C ASN A 135 8.25 -21.94 18.72
N GLU A 136 7.38 -21.38 17.89
CA GLU A 136 5.93 -21.43 18.07
C GLU A 136 5.29 -22.41 17.08
N ILE A 137 4.41 -23.28 17.58
CA ILE A 137 3.61 -24.17 16.75
C ILE A 137 2.44 -23.36 16.18
N ASN A 138 2.37 -23.33 14.85
CA ASN A 138 1.31 -22.71 14.09
C ASN A 138 0.44 -23.85 13.52
N HIS A 139 -0.76 -23.98 14.06
CA HIS A 139 -1.77 -24.91 13.57
C HIS A 139 -2.62 -24.23 12.52
N PHE A 140 -3.01 -25.00 11.50
CA PHE A 140 -3.69 -24.47 10.32
C PHE A 140 -2.84 -23.43 9.59
N PHE A 141 -3.11 -23.25 8.31
CA PHE A 141 -2.38 -22.28 7.51
C PHE A 141 -2.78 -20.82 7.83
N ASP A 142 -3.02 -20.50 9.10
CA ASP A 142 -3.44 -19.21 9.67
C ASP A 142 -2.54 -18.06 9.22
N LEU A 143 -1.24 -18.34 9.05
CA LEU A 143 -0.26 -17.36 8.58
C LEU A 143 -0.65 -16.73 7.25
N HIS A 144 -1.11 -17.51 6.26
CA HIS A 144 -1.59 -16.94 5.00
C HIS A 144 -3.02 -16.47 5.11
N VAL A 145 -3.91 -17.11 5.89
CA VAL A 145 -5.31 -16.66 6.01
C VAL A 145 -5.38 -15.21 6.48
N MET A 146 -4.57 -14.85 7.48
CA MET A 146 -4.49 -13.48 8.01
C MET A 146 -3.98 -12.44 6.98
N ARG A 147 -3.24 -12.90 5.97
CA ARG A 147 -2.77 -12.07 4.84
C ARG A 147 -3.79 -12.06 3.71
N GLY A 148 -4.25 -13.24 3.33
CA GLY A 148 -5.19 -13.52 2.26
C GLY A 148 -6.55 -12.87 2.45
N CYS A 149 -6.98 -12.68 3.71
CA CYS A 149 -8.20 -11.96 4.00
C CYS A 149 -8.21 -10.49 3.49
N LYS A 150 -7.03 -9.88 3.28
CA LYS A 150 -6.88 -8.53 2.68
C LYS A 150 -6.71 -8.55 1.17
N ILE A 151 -6.52 -9.72 0.56
CA ILE A 151 -6.33 -9.83 -0.89
C ILE A 151 -7.58 -9.37 -1.63
N GLY A 152 -8.78 -9.69 -1.16
CA GLY A 152 -10.01 -9.17 -1.76
C GLY A 152 -10.05 -7.64 -1.82
N ILE A 153 -9.53 -6.97 -0.79
CA ILE A 153 -9.39 -5.51 -0.76
C ILE A 153 -8.33 -5.04 -1.76
N ASP A 154 -7.20 -5.73 -1.88
CA ASP A 154 -6.17 -5.41 -2.88
C ASP A 154 -6.67 -5.62 -4.33
N ILE A 155 -7.52 -6.63 -4.56
CA ILE A 155 -8.19 -6.83 -5.84
C ILE A 155 -9.10 -5.65 -6.14
N ALA A 156 -9.95 -5.23 -5.20
CA ALA A 156 -10.80 -4.06 -5.38
C ALA A 156 -10.00 -2.79 -5.64
N ARG A 157 -8.83 -2.61 -5.02
CA ARG A 157 -7.95 -1.45 -5.30
C ARG A 157 -7.50 -1.41 -6.76
N THR A 158 -7.14 -2.56 -7.33
CA THR A 158 -6.53 -2.66 -8.67
C THR A 158 -7.53 -2.95 -9.80
N ASN A 159 -8.70 -3.50 -9.49
CA ASN A 159 -9.74 -3.84 -10.45
C ASN A 159 -10.95 -2.88 -10.30
N PRO A 160 -11.30 -2.09 -11.34
CA PRO A 160 -12.45 -1.18 -11.27
C PRO A 160 -13.81 -1.90 -11.28
N ASN A 161 -13.84 -3.18 -11.66
CA ASN A 161 -15.07 -3.98 -11.72
C ASN A 161 -15.33 -4.77 -10.44
N VAL A 162 -14.61 -4.48 -9.35
CA VAL A 162 -14.78 -5.18 -8.07
C VAL A 162 -15.14 -4.19 -6.99
N SER A 163 -16.34 -4.38 -6.43
CA SER A 163 -16.82 -3.65 -5.26
C SER A 163 -16.64 -4.49 -3.99
N ILE A 164 -16.61 -3.82 -2.83
CA ILE A 164 -16.68 -4.46 -1.52
C ILE A 164 -17.93 -3.97 -0.81
N TYR A 165 -18.73 -4.90 -0.31
CA TYR A 165 -19.82 -4.57 0.59
C TYR A 165 -19.48 -5.05 1.98
N PHE A 166 -19.44 -4.11 2.92
CA PHE A 166 -18.93 -4.32 4.26
C PHE A 166 -20.07 -4.13 5.26
N SER A 167 -20.57 -5.23 5.85
CA SER A 167 -21.51 -5.13 6.97
C SER A 167 -20.78 -4.75 8.25
N ILE A 168 -21.33 -3.78 8.99
CA ILE A 168 -20.78 -3.28 10.25
C ILE A 168 -21.73 -3.42 11.45
N ASP A 169 -22.79 -4.22 11.32
CA ASP A 169 -23.89 -4.33 12.29
C ASP A 169 -23.45 -4.68 13.71
N LYS A 170 -22.75 -5.81 13.87
CA LYS A 170 -22.37 -6.33 15.19
C LYS A 170 -20.90 -6.06 15.53
N LEU A 171 -20.26 -5.13 14.80
CA LEU A 171 -18.86 -4.78 15.04
C LEU A 171 -18.70 -3.91 16.27
N ASP A 172 -17.97 -4.42 17.26
CA ASP A 172 -17.42 -3.59 18.34
C ASP A 172 -16.30 -2.70 17.79
N MET A 173 -16.67 -1.49 17.38
CA MET A 173 -15.74 -0.49 16.83
C MET A 173 -14.64 -0.08 17.81
N GLN A 174 -14.90 -0.09 19.12
CA GLN A 174 -13.86 0.22 20.10
C GLN A 174 -12.78 -0.87 20.12
N SER A 175 -13.18 -2.14 20.05
CA SER A 175 -12.24 -3.25 19.90
C SER A 175 -11.52 -3.24 18.56
N VAL A 176 -12.19 -2.79 17.48
CA VAL A 176 -11.53 -2.56 16.18
C VAL A 176 -10.38 -1.56 16.32
N LEU A 177 -10.60 -0.40 16.92
CA LEU A 177 -9.58 0.64 17.01
C LEU A 177 -8.43 0.28 17.95
N ASN A 178 -8.77 -0.31 19.10
CA ASN A 178 -7.81 -0.65 20.15
C ASN A 178 -7.01 -1.93 19.88
N LYS A 179 -7.31 -2.67 18.80
CA LYS A 179 -6.63 -3.92 18.46
C LYS A 179 -6.66 -4.91 19.63
N LYS A 180 -7.81 -5.01 20.31
CA LYS A 180 -7.99 -6.03 21.35
C LYS A 180 -8.11 -7.40 20.69
N GLN A 181 -7.47 -8.39 21.29
CA GLN A 181 -7.72 -9.80 20.96
C GLN A 181 -9.06 -10.21 21.58
N PHE A 182 -9.82 -11.02 20.87
CA PHE A 182 -11.05 -11.63 21.37
C PHE A 182 -10.77 -13.12 21.58
N ASN A 183 -10.90 -13.61 22.82
CA ASN A 183 -10.56 -14.99 23.19
C ASN A 183 -9.16 -15.42 22.72
N GLY A 184 -8.16 -14.54 22.81
CA GLY A 184 -6.78 -14.79 22.36
C GLY A 184 -6.57 -14.74 20.85
N ALA A 185 -7.63 -14.55 20.04
CA ALA A 185 -7.56 -14.47 18.59
C ALA A 185 -7.72 -13.03 18.07
N TRP A 186 -7.09 -12.77 16.93
CA TRP A 186 -7.25 -11.52 16.20
C TRP A 186 -8.51 -11.58 15.33
N ASN A 187 -9.43 -10.65 15.53
CA ASN A 187 -10.59 -10.52 14.64
C ASN A 187 -10.12 -10.05 13.24
N ALA A 188 -10.28 -10.92 12.23
CA ALA A 188 -9.90 -10.66 10.84
C ALA A 188 -10.65 -9.44 10.28
N THR A 189 -11.95 -9.36 10.51
CA THR A 189 -12.82 -8.24 10.11
C THR A 189 -12.33 -6.91 10.67
N SER A 190 -11.91 -6.86 11.93
CA SER A 190 -11.32 -5.65 12.52
C SER A 190 -10.02 -5.23 11.80
N SER A 191 -9.22 -6.21 11.37
CA SER A 191 -7.99 -5.96 10.61
C SER A 191 -8.25 -5.48 9.20
N GLU A 192 -9.28 -6.02 8.55
CA GLU A 192 -9.78 -5.64 7.23
C GLU A 192 -10.36 -4.24 7.22
N LEU A 193 -11.21 -3.88 8.19
CA LEU A 193 -11.79 -2.55 8.30
C LEU A 193 -10.71 -1.47 8.46
N ARG A 194 -9.72 -1.72 9.32
CA ARG A 194 -8.54 -0.84 9.44
C ARG A 194 -7.71 -0.80 8.16
N TYR A 195 -7.69 -1.87 7.36
CA TYR A 195 -7.01 -1.90 6.08
C TYR A 195 -7.73 -1.02 5.05
N VAL A 196 -9.06 -1.13 4.95
CA VAL A 196 -9.89 -0.23 4.14
C VAL A 196 -9.63 1.23 4.53
N TYR A 197 -9.68 1.57 5.82
CA TYR A 197 -9.42 2.93 6.30
C TYR A 197 -8.08 3.49 5.79
N ARG A 198 -7.00 2.70 5.90
CA ARG A 198 -5.67 3.11 5.46
C ARG A 198 -5.55 3.33 3.95
N HIS A 199 -6.41 2.70 3.17
CA HIS A 199 -6.43 2.76 1.70
C HIS A 199 -7.68 3.48 1.17
N TRP A 200 -8.35 4.26 2.02
CA TRP A 200 -9.68 4.82 1.71
C TRP A 200 -9.69 5.68 0.46
N GLN A 201 -8.61 6.43 0.19
CA GLN A 201 -8.51 7.28 -1.01
C GLN A 201 -8.65 6.48 -2.32
N GLU A 202 -8.15 5.24 -2.35
CA GLU A 202 -8.23 4.34 -3.51
C GLU A 202 -9.55 3.55 -3.55
N LEU A 203 -10.26 3.49 -2.42
CA LEU A 203 -11.37 2.56 -2.18
C LEU A 203 -12.73 3.23 -2.02
N LYS A 204 -12.79 4.55 -1.83
CA LYS A 204 -14.00 5.29 -1.45
C LYS A 204 -15.20 5.09 -2.40
N GLU A 205 -14.95 4.89 -3.69
CA GLU A 205 -16.00 4.65 -4.69
C GLU A 205 -16.33 3.15 -4.89
N LYS A 206 -15.61 2.27 -4.20
CA LYS A 206 -15.68 0.81 -4.37
C LYS A 206 -16.15 0.08 -3.12
N VAL A 207 -15.99 0.67 -1.94
CA VAL A 207 -16.38 0.07 -0.67
C VAL A 207 -17.63 0.76 -0.15
N HIS A 208 -18.69 -0.04 0.01
CA HIS A 208 -19.97 0.39 0.52
C HIS A 208 -20.22 -0.25 1.88
N PHE A 209 -20.62 0.55 2.86
CA PHE A 209 -20.86 0.09 4.22
C PHE A 209 -22.35 -0.11 4.45
N PHE A 210 -22.71 -1.19 5.15
CA PHE A 210 -24.10 -1.53 5.43
C PHE A 210 -24.33 -1.71 6.93
N LYS A 211 -25.49 -1.22 7.39
CA LYS A 211 -26.08 -1.54 8.69
C LYS A 211 -27.49 -2.06 8.44
N GLY A 212 -27.69 -3.36 8.60
CA GLY A 212 -28.88 -4.07 8.16
C GLY A 212 -29.03 -3.96 6.65
N GLU A 213 -30.16 -3.39 6.22
CA GLU A 213 -30.50 -3.21 4.80
C GLU A 213 -30.18 -1.79 4.29
N GLU A 214 -29.61 -0.93 5.14
CA GLU A 214 -29.28 0.46 4.81
C GLU A 214 -27.79 0.63 4.48
N GLU A 215 -27.53 1.27 3.33
CA GLU A 215 -26.18 1.72 2.99
C GLU A 215 -25.85 3.01 3.77
N MET A 216 -24.68 3.04 4.37
CA MET A 216 -24.22 4.15 5.19
C MET A 216 -22.89 4.70 4.68
N SER A 217 -22.62 5.95 5.06
CA SER A 217 -21.27 6.52 4.90
C SER A 217 -20.25 5.74 5.72
N ALA A 218 -18.98 5.78 5.29
CA ALA A 218 -17.91 5.11 6.02
C ALA A 218 -17.79 5.60 7.48
N PRO A 219 -17.41 4.73 8.43
CA PRO A 219 -17.41 5.04 9.87
C PRO A 219 -16.55 6.26 10.29
N TRP A 220 -15.62 6.68 9.44
CA TRP A 220 -14.73 7.82 9.64
C TRP A 220 -15.14 9.08 8.86
N ILE A 221 -16.22 9.02 8.07
CA ILE A 221 -16.77 10.17 7.34
C ILE A 221 -17.90 10.81 8.14
N SER A 222 -18.78 10.00 8.72
CA SER A 222 -19.89 10.48 9.54
C SER A 222 -20.31 9.45 10.58
N GLY A 223 -21.12 9.89 11.55
CA GLY A 223 -21.68 9.03 12.59
C GLY A 223 -20.85 9.01 13.87
N GLU A 224 -21.23 8.13 14.78
CA GLU A 224 -20.73 8.12 16.17
C GLU A 224 -19.22 7.83 16.30
N TYR A 225 -18.62 7.14 15.32
CA TYR A 225 -17.23 6.71 15.39
C TYR A 225 -16.24 7.66 14.71
N GLN A 226 -16.71 8.76 14.08
CA GLN A 226 -15.85 9.65 13.30
C GLN A 226 -14.63 10.15 14.11
N LYS A 227 -14.88 10.72 15.30
CA LYS A 227 -13.81 11.22 16.19
C LYS A 227 -12.84 10.12 16.63
N SER A 228 -13.35 8.90 16.85
CA SER A 228 -12.53 7.77 17.25
C SER A 228 -11.58 7.33 16.12
N TRP A 229 -12.04 7.37 14.87
CA TRP A 229 -11.20 7.12 13.69
C TRP A 229 -10.22 8.24 13.39
N GLU A 230 -10.57 9.51 13.63
CA GLU A 230 -9.63 10.64 13.51
C GLU A 230 -8.43 10.49 14.46
N ASN A 231 -8.69 9.99 15.67
CA ASN A 231 -7.65 9.72 16.68
C ASN A 231 -6.83 8.45 16.38
N TYR A 232 -7.33 7.56 15.52
CA TYR A 232 -6.60 6.36 15.15
C TYR A 232 -5.41 6.70 14.26
N GLN A 233 -4.19 6.49 14.76
CA GLN A 233 -2.94 6.75 14.04
C GLN A 233 -2.31 5.43 13.57
N PRO A 234 -2.45 5.04 12.29
CA PRO A 234 -1.83 3.83 11.79
C PRO A 234 -0.30 3.98 11.74
N LYS A 235 0.43 2.95 12.18
CA LYS A 235 1.90 2.93 12.12
C LYS A 235 2.46 3.21 10.71
N SER A 236 1.74 2.80 9.66
CA SER A 236 2.15 3.05 8.26
C SER A 236 2.20 4.54 7.91
N TRP A 237 1.40 5.38 8.57
CA TRP A 237 1.42 6.83 8.34
C TRP A 237 2.59 7.51 9.04
N ASN A 238 3.20 6.87 10.04
CA ASN A 238 4.40 7.41 10.69
C ASN A 238 5.60 7.41 9.74
N GLY A 239 5.71 6.42 8.85
CA GLY A 239 6.74 6.40 7.81
C GLY A 239 6.53 7.51 6.77
N VAL A 240 5.27 7.75 6.37
CA VAL A 240 4.92 8.85 5.45
C VAL A 240 5.21 10.21 6.08
N LYS A 241 4.83 10.41 7.35
CA LYS A 241 5.16 11.63 8.11
C LYS A 241 6.68 11.86 8.19
N ARG A 242 7.46 10.80 8.42
CA ARG A 242 8.93 10.88 8.44
C ARG A 242 9.51 11.24 7.08
N SER A 243 9.04 10.61 6.00
CA SER A 243 9.48 10.93 4.63
C SER A 243 9.10 12.37 4.21
N LEU A 244 7.93 12.86 4.62
CA LEU A 244 7.50 14.23 4.36
C LEU A 244 8.31 15.26 5.18
N GLN A 245 8.73 14.90 6.39
CA GLN A 245 9.64 15.72 7.20
C GLN A 245 11.05 15.74 6.61
N GLU A 246 11.58 14.60 6.17
CA GLU A 246 12.87 14.48 5.49
C GLU A 246 12.89 15.31 4.18
N THR A 247 11.82 15.21 3.38
CA THR A 247 11.68 16.03 2.15
C THR A 247 11.64 17.53 2.45
N LYS A 248 10.97 17.95 3.53
CA LYS A 248 10.95 19.35 3.96
C LYS A 248 12.34 19.84 4.41
N VAL A 249 13.10 18.98 5.09
CA VAL A 249 14.47 19.30 5.52
C VAL A 249 15.41 19.40 4.32
N ASP A 250 15.29 18.51 3.33
CA ASP A 250 16.10 18.56 2.10
C ASP A 250 15.82 19.81 1.26
N VAL A 251 14.55 20.20 1.11
CA VAL A 251 14.18 21.44 0.39
C VAL A 251 14.72 22.69 1.12
N GLN A 252 14.68 22.72 2.45
CA GLN A 252 15.25 23.82 3.23
C GLN A 252 16.79 23.88 3.12
N LYS A 253 17.45 22.73 3.05
CA LYS A 253 18.90 22.63 2.87
C LYS A 253 19.33 23.12 1.49
N ILE A 254 18.65 22.70 0.43
CA ILE A 254 18.87 23.17 -0.95
C ILE A 254 18.67 24.70 -1.03
N PHE A 255 17.67 25.24 -0.33
CA PHE A 255 17.43 26.68 -0.32
C PHE A 255 18.55 27.47 0.37
N LYS A 256 19.09 26.95 1.48
CA LYS A 256 20.25 27.55 2.18
C LYS A 256 21.54 27.47 1.36
N GLU A 257 21.77 26.34 0.67
CA GLU A 257 22.93 26.17 -0.21
C GLU A 257 22.88 27.17 -1.38
N LYS A 258 21.71 27.35 -2.01
CA LYS A 258 21.53 28.36 -3.06
C LYS A 258 21.68 29.80 -2.57
N GLN A 259 21.29 30.10 -1.32
CA GLN A 259 21.53 31.42 -0.72
C GLN A 259 23.01 31.68 -0.47
N GLN A 260 23.76 30.68 0.01
CA GLN A 260 25.20 30.79 0.20
C GLN A 260 25.96 30.93 -1.13
N GLU A 261 25.56 30.19 -2.17
CA GLU A 261 26.12 30.34 -3.51
C GLU A 261 25.88 31.76 -4.08
N ALA A 262 24.67 32.29 -3.90
CA ALA A 262 24.34 33.66 -4.34
C ALA A 262 25.15 34.73 -3.58
N GLU A 263 25.38 34.58 -2.27
CA GLU A 263 26.23 35.48 -1.49
C GLU A 263 27.70 35.42 -1.90
N VAL A 264 28.22 34.21 -2.18
CA VAL A 264 29.59 34.02 -2.67
C VAL A 264 29.76 34.65 -4.05
N ASP A 265 28.77 34.53 -4.93
CA ASP A 265 28.81 35.15 -6.26
C ASP A 265 28.71 36.67 -6.22
N MET A 266 27.90 37.24 -5.31
CA MET A 266 27.88 38.69 -5.08
C MET A 266 29.24 39.19 -4.55
N LYS A 267 29.86 38.48 -3.60
CA LYS A 267 31.20 38.83 -3.10
C LYS A 267 32.27 38.72 -4.20
N LYS A 268 32.21 37.71 -5.08
CA LYS A 268 33.11 37.60 -6.24
C LYS A 268 32.91 38.72 -7.25
N LYS A 269 31.68 39.13 -7.53
CA LYS A 269 31.37 40.28 -8.40
C LYS A 269 31.88 41.60 -7.81
N SER A 270 31.73 41.82 -6.51
CA SER A 270 32.28 43.02 -5.85
C SER A 270 33.82 43.04 -5.86
N LEU A 271 34.48 41.91 -5.60
CA LEU A 271 35.93 41.75 -5.70
C LEU A 271 36.49 41.98 -7.11
N LYS A 272 35.76 41.55 -8.15
CA LYS A 272 36.12 41.85 -9.55
C LYS A 272 36.04 43.36 -9.84
N SER A 273 34.94 44.01 -9.41
CA SER A 273 34.77 45.46 -9.53
C SER A 273 35.88 46.24 -8.81
N PHE A 274 36.25 45.83 -7.59
CA PHE A 274 37.36 46.43 -6.84
C PHE A 274 38.73 46.25 -7.51
N LYS A 275 39.03 45.08 -8.10
CA LYS A 275 40.27 44.84 -8.85
C LYS A 275 40.35 45.70 -10.12
N GLU A 276 39.21 45.94 -10.77
CA GLU A 276 39.11 46.75 -11.98
C GLU A 276 39.29 48.24 -11.70
N ILE A 277 38.70 48.74 -10.60
CA ILE A 277 38.95 50.09 -10.07
C ILE A 277 40.43 50.26 -9.69
N ARG A 278 41.03 49.26 -9.04
CA ARG A 278 42.45 49.29 -8.66
C ARG A 278 43.39 49.27 -9.86
N ARG A 279 43.06 48.56 -10.95
CA ARG A 279 43.84 48.61 -12.20
C ARG A 279 43.82 50.00 -12.84
N LYS A 280 42.68 50.71 -12.78
CA LYS A 280 42.57 52.09 -13.29
C LYS A 280 43.36 53.10 -12.44
N LEU A 281 43.52 52.84 -11.14
CA LEU A 281 44.27 53.70 -10.21
C LEU A 281 45.78 53.42 -10.16
N VAL A 282 46.25 52.27 -10.67
CA VAL A 282 47.66 51.83 -10.56
C VAL A 282 48.36 51.78 -11.95
N ALA A 283 47.78 52.35 -13.01
CA ALA A 283 48.54 52.66 -14.22
C ALA A 283 49.49 53.84 -13.93
N PRO A 284 50.82 53.66 -13.88
CA PRO A 284 51.72 54.76 -13.60
C PRO A 284 51.89 55.61 -14.85
N ILE A 285 51.65 56.90 -14.69
CA ILE A 285 52.57 58.00 -15.03
C ILE A 285 53.96 57.44 -15.44
N ALA A 286 54.14 57.14 -16.73
CA ALA A 286 55.40 56.71 -17.31
C ALA A 286 55.39 56.95 -18.83
N SER A 287 55.39 58.22 -19.24
CA SER A 287 56.09 58.76 -20.42
C SER A 287 55.72 60.23 -20.64
N ASP A 288 55.85 61.05 -19.59
CA ASP A 288 55.82 62.52 -19.67
C ASP A 288 57.24 63.09 -19.49
N VAL A 289 58.21 62.49 -20.20
CA VAL A 289 59.59 63.00 -20.35
C VAL A 289 60.04 62.69 -21.78
N SER A 290 59.51 63.39 -22.78
CA SER A 290 60.13 63.47 -24.13
C SER A 290 59.51 64.53 -25.05
N LYS A 291 58.33 65.11 -24.77
CA LYS A 291 57.71 66.11 -25.68
C LYS A 291 57.73 67.56 -25.21
N LYS A 292 58.33 67.85 -24.04
CA LYS A 292 58.67 69.24 -23.64
C LYS A 292 59.88 69.82 -24.38
N GLU A 293 60.60 69.03 -25.17
CA GLU A 293 61.80 69.48 -25.91
C GLU A 293 61.60 69.71 -27.43
N GLN A 294 60.40 69.49 -28.01
CA GLN A 294 60.24 69.63 -29.48
C GLN A 294 59.23 70.69 -29.98
N VAL A 295 58.42 71.33 -29.13
CA VAL A 295 57.51 72.41 -29.61
C VAL A 295 58.02 73.83 -29.27
N TYR A 296 59.03 73.94 -28.38
CA TYR A 296 59.81 75.16 -28.17
C TYR A 296 60.55 75.63 -29.46
N LEU A 297 60.60 74.79 -30.51
CA LEU A 297 61.23 75.09 -31.79
C LEU A 297 60.28 75.51 -32.92
N ARG A 298 58.94 75.51 -32.73
CA ARG A 298 58.00 75.76 -33.85
C ARG A 298 57.13 77.01 -33.73
N TYR A 299 57.13 77.69 -32.58
CA TYR A 299 56.38 78.95 -32.39
C TYR A 299 57.22 80.23 -32.57
N GLN A 300 58.51 80.11 -32.90
CA GLN A 300 59.38 81.23 -33.31
C GLN A 300 59.55 81.37 -34.83
N GLN A 301 58.83 80.60 -35.65
CA GLN A 301 58.88 80.71 -37.10
C GLN A 301 57.45 80.81 -37.68
N LEU A 302 57.13 82.00 -38.22
CA LEU A 302 56.09 82.30 -39.22
C LEU A 302 54.65 82.53 -38.69
N GLY A 303 54.16 83.75 -38.42
CA GLY A 303 54.79 85.06 -38.56
C GLY A 303 55.13 85.46 -40.01
N ARG A 304 54.10 85.70 -40.83
CA ARG A 304 54.09 86.11 -42.26
C ARG A 304 53.92 85.00 -43.28
#